data_AF-A0A0Q4JEA4-F1
#
_entry.id   AF-A0A0Q4JEA4-F1
#
_cell.length_a   1.000
_cell.length_b   1.000
_cell.length_c   1.000
_cell.angle_alpha   90.00
_cell.angle_beta   90.00
_cell.angle_gamma   90.00
#
_symmetry.space_group_name_H-M   'P 1'
#
loop_
_entity.id
_entity.type
_entity.pdbx_description
1 polymer ?
#
loop_
_entity_poly.entity_id
_entity_poly.type
_entity_poly.pdbx_seq_one_letter_code
_entity_poly.pdbx_strand_id
1 'polypeptide(L)'
;MAQRTAFQNVDVEQQGSNVEPICLRVPDACRFIGVSRSTLYVLIADREVEVVKLGSSTLVLVESLRRLIEACRLKSVGAIN
;
A
#
# COMPACT_ATOMS: atom_id res chain seq x y z
N MET A 1 -32.82 22.76 -19.22
CA MET A 1 -31.40 22.80 -19.65
C MET A 1 -30.66 23.80 -18.76
N ALA A 2 -29.36 23.54 -18.51
CA ALA A 2 -28.43 24.20 -17.56
C ALA A 2 -28.65 23.80 -16.08
N GLN A 3 -27.89 22.81 -15.58
CA GLN A 3 -26.57 22.94 -14.91
C GLN A 3 -26.73 23.68 -13.57
N ARG A 4 -26.37 23.12 -12.41
CA ARG A 4 -25.06 22.56 -12.06
C ARG A 4 -25.22 21.93 -10.67
N THR A 5 -25.05 20.61 -10.55
CA THR A 5 -25.10 19.92 -9.26
C THR A 5 -24.00 20.47 -8.36
N ALA A 6 -24.40 21.17 -7.30
CA ALA A 6 -23.53 21.47 -6.18
C ALA A 6 -23.16 20.14 -5.50
N PHE A 7 -22.08 19.52 -5.96
CA PHE A 7 -21.34 18.53 -5.19
C PHE A 7 -20.54 19.28 -4.12
N GLN A 8 -21.26 19.84 -3.17
CA GLN A 8 -20.71 20.10 -1.85
C GLN A 8 -20.88 18.82 -1.04
N ASN A 9 -20.04 18.64 0.00
CA ASN A 9 -19.92 17.48 0.91
C ASN A 9 -18.67 16.64 0.57
N VAL A 10 -17.67 16.46 1.43
CA VAL A 10 -17.57 16.63 2.88
C VAL A 10 -16.11 16.96 3.19
N ASP A 11 -15.86 17.96 4.03
CA ASP A 11 -14.57 18.16 4.67
C ASP A 11 -14.29 16.93 5.56
N VAL A 12 -13.51 15.98 5.06
CA VAL A 12 -13.11 14.82 5.85
C VAL A 12 -11.98 15.29 6.77
N GLU A 13 -12.35 15.77 7.95
CA GLU A 13 -11.42 15.94 9.07
C GLU A 13 -10.90 14.56 9.48
N GLN A 14 -9.81 14.14 8.83
CA GLN A 14 -9.05 12.94 9.17
C GLN A 14 -8.30 13.20 10.47
N GLN A 15 -8.98 13.16 11.62
CA GLN A 15 -8.34 12.88 12.89
C GLN A 15 -7.92 11.41 12.91
N GLY A 16 -6.91 11.09 12.11
CA GLY A 16 -6.27 9.78 12.11
C GLY A 16 -5.53 9.62 13.41
N SER A 17 -6.00 8.70 14.26
CA SER A 17 -5.18 8.14 15.32
C SER A 17 -3.81 7.75 14.75
N ASN A 18 -2.73 8.24 15.36
CA ASN A 18 -1.32 7.98 14.98
C ASN A 18 -0.91 6.52 15.27
N VAL A 19 -1.77 5.57 14.91
CA VAL A 19 -1.54 4.14 15.07
C VAL A 19 -0.98 3.64 13.76
N GLU A 20 0.28 3.28 13.79
CA GLU A 20 0.92 2.61 12.67
C GLU A 20 0.34 1.20 12.49
N PRO A 21 -0.15 0.84 11.28
CA PRO A 21 -0.67 -0.49 11.04
C PRO A 21 0.46 -1.53 11.05
N ILE A 22 0.25 -2.65 11.75
CA ILE A 22 1.18 -3.80 11.73
C ILE A 22 1.08 -4.55 10.39
N CYS A 23 -0.13 -4.60 9.82
CA CYS A 23 -0.42 -5.23 8.54
C CYS A 23 -1.54 -4.51 7.80
N LEU A 24 -1.60 -4.69 6.49
CA LEU A 24 -2.58 -4.09 5.59
C LEU A 24 -3.34 -5.17 4.81
N ARG A 25 -4.58 -4.89 4.41
CA ARG A 25 -5.23 -5.72 3.39
C ARG A 25 -4.53 -5.51 2.05
N VAL A 26 -4.61 -6.50 1.15
CA VAL A 26 -4.02 -6.42 -0.20
C VAL A 26 -4.39 -5.12 -0.95
N PRO A 27 -5.67 -4.66 -0.99
CA PRO A 27 -6.01 -3.41 -1.66
C PRO A 27 -5.40 -2.17 -1.00
N ASP A 28 -5.27 -2.17 0.33
CA ASP A 28 -4.69 -1.05 1.07
C ASP A 28 -3.18 -1.01 0.89
N ALA A 29 -2.50 -2.15 0.95
CA ALA A 29 -1.09 -2.26 0.62
C ALA A 29 -0.80 -1.67 -0.77
N CYS A 30 -1.60 -2.04 -1.79
CA CYS A 30 -1.48 -1.49 -3.14
C CYS A 30 -1.56 0.05 -3.14
N ARG A 31 -2.52 0.63 -2.40
CA ARG A 31 -2.69 2.09 -2.28
C ARG A 31 -1.53 2.75 -1.54
N PHE A 32 -1.01 2.10 -0.49
CA PHE A 32 0.09 2.61 0.32
C PHE A 32 1.39 2.73 -0.47
N ILE A 33 1.73 1.73 -1.29
CA ILE A 33 2.98 1.73 -2.07
C ILE A 33 2.82 2.21 -3.52
N GLY A 34 1.57 2.42 -3.97
CA GLY A 34 1.28 2.91 -5.33
C GLY A 34 1.46 1.87 -6.44
N VAL A 35 1.23 0.58 -6.17
CA VAL A 35 1.35 -0.50 -7.18
C VAL A 35 0.01 -1.16 -7.49
N SER A 36 -0.05 -1.80 -8.66
CA SER A 36 -1.23 -2.59 -9.04
C SER A 36 -1.34 -3.89 -8.23
N ARG A 37 -2.55 -4.45 -8.13
CA ARG A 37 -2.77 -5.76 -7.47
C ARG A 37 -1.98 -6.88 -8.14
N SER A 38 -1.90 -6.90 -9.46
CA SER A 38 -1.13 -7.91 -10.19
C SER A 38 0.36 -7.82 -9.86
N THR A 39 0.91 -6.61 -9.81
CA THR A 39 2.30 -6.39 -9.38
C THR A 39 2.51 -6.88 -7.95
N LEU A 40 1.62 -6.53 -7.01
CA LEU A 40 1.73 -6.98 -5.64
C LEU A 40 1.69 -8.51 -5.53
N TYR A 41 0.84 -9.19 -6.31
CA TYR A 41 0.81 -10.66 -6.32
C TYR A 41 2.07 -11.29 -6.89
N VAL A 42 2.69 -10.69 -7.91
CA VAL A 42 4.01 -11.13 -8.41
C VAL A 42 5.06 -11.02 -7.31
N LEU A 43 5.13 -9.87 -6.62
CA LEU A 43 6.06 -9.68 -5.50
C LEU A 43 5.83 -10.68 -4.35
N ILE A 44 4.58 -11.06 -4.08
CA ILE A 44 4.24 -12.09 -3.09
C ILE A 44 4.70 -13.47 -3.56
N ALA A 45 4.52 -13.79 -4.84
CA ALA A 45 4.95 -15.05 -5.43
C ALA A 45 6.49 -15.17 -5.41
N ASP A 46 7.19 -14.07 -5.70
CA ASP A 46 8.65 -13.96 -5.69
C ASP A 46 9.25 -13.87 -4.27
N ARG A 47 8.40 -13.91 -3.23
CA ARG A 47 8.78 -13.78 -1.81
C ARG A 47 9.42 -12.45 -1.43
N GLU A 48 9.31 -11.44 -2.30
CA GLU A 48 9.76 -10.08 -1.97
C GLU A 48 8.79 -9.38 -1.00
N VAL A 49 7.51 -9.77 -1.03
CA VAL A 49 6.48 -9.30 -0.09
C VAL A 49 5.88 -10.44 0.70
N GLU A 50 5.94 -10.33 2.02
CA GLU A 50 5.43 -11.30 2.97
C GLU A 50 3.95 -11.06 3.30
N VAL A 51 3.19 -12.16 3.36
CA VAL A 51 1.77 -12.15 3.71
C VAL A 51 1.45 -13.20 4.75
N VAL A 52 0.48 -12.89 5.61
CA VAL A 52 -0.08 -13.81 6.60
C VAL A 52 -1.56 -14.02 6.31
N LYS A 53 -2.02 -15.26 6.47
CA LYS A 53 -3.44 -15.60 6.41
C LYS A 53 -4.04 -15.55 7.81
N LEU A 54 -5.15 -14.82 7.95
CA LEU A 54 -5.95 -14.79 9.18
C LEU A 54 -7.40 -15.11 8.84
N GLY A 55 -7.81 -16.37 9.07
CA GLY A 55 -9.07 -16.90 8.55
C GLY A 55 -9.11 -16.83 7.01
N SER A 56 -10.17 -16.23 6.45
CA SER A 56 -10.31 -16.01 5.00
C SER A 56 -9.47 -14.84 4.47
N SER A 57 -8.82 -14.09 5.37
CA SER A 57 -8.20 -12.82 5.07
C SER A 57 -6.72 -12.98 4.75
N THR A 58 -6.23 -12.24 3.76
CA THR A 58 -4.79 -12.13 3.46
C THR A 58 -4.32 -10.75 3.87
N LEU A 59 -3.31 -10.72 4.74
CA LEU A 59 -2.75 -9.51 5.32
C LEU A 59 -1.29 -9.40 4.87
N VAL A 60 -0.92 -8.23 4.38
CA VAL A 60 0.43 -7.87 3.94
C VAL A 60 1.15 -7.25 5.13
N LEU A 61 2.36 -7.72 5.44
CA LEU A 61 3.13 -7.18 6.54
C LEU A 61 3.73 -5.82 6.15
N VAL A 62 3.49 -4.79 6.97
CA VAL A 62 4.02 -3.44 6.70
C VAL A 62 5.55 -3.44 6.73
N GLU A 63 6.14 -4.20 7.64
CA GLU A 63 7.59 -4.37 7.73
C GLU A 63 8.20 -4.95 6.43
N SER A 64 7.52 -5.90 5.79
CA SER A 64 7.98 -6.44 4.51
C SER A 64 7.92 -5.40 3.39
N LEU A 65 6.86 -4.59 3.35
CA LEU A 65 6.77 -3.47 2.40
C LEU A 65 7.89 -2.44 2.61
N ARG A 66 8.25 -2.13 3.86
CA ARG A 66 9.38 -1.24 4.16
C ARG A 66 10.69 -1.79 3.62
N ARG A 67 10.97 -3.08 3.87
CA ARG A 67 12.18 -3.75 3.36
C ARG A 67 12.26 -3.73 1.84
N LEU A 68 11.13 -3.95 1.16
CA LEU A 68 11.06 -3.85 -0.31
C LEU A 68 11.50 -2.47 -0.79
N ILE A 69 10.96 -1.40 -0.21
CA ILE A 69 11.28 -0.02 -0.63
C ILE A 69 12.74 0.32 -0.34
N GLU A 70 13.27 -0.06 0.83
CA GLU A 70 14.70 0.14 1.14
C GLU A 70 15.60 -0.63 0.18
N ALA A 71 15.25 -1.87 -0.18
CA ALA A 71 15.99 -2.64 -1.20
C ALA A 71 15.97 -1.94 -2.56
N CYS A 72 14.82 -1.43 -3.01
CA CYS A 72 14.70 -0.64 -4.24
C CYS A 72 15.54 0.64 -4.19
N ARG A 73 15.56 1.32 -3.04
CA ARG A 73 16.35 2.54 -2.82
C ARG A 73 17.85 2.28 -2.92
N LEU A 74 18.34 1.18 -2.34
CA LEU A 74 19.77 0.83 -2.41
C LEU A 74 20.17 0.45 -3.85
N LYS A 75 19.30 -0.24 -4.60
CA LYS A 75 19.54 -0.56 -6.01
C LYS A 75 19.67 0.68 -6.89
N SER A 76 18.87 1.73 -6.63
CA SER A 76 18.97 2.97 -7.40
C SER A 76 20.23 3.79 -7.07
N VAL A 77 20.66 3.78 -5.80
CA VAL A 77 21.91 4.46 -5.37
C VAL A 77 23.18 3.74 -5.85
N GLY A 78 23.13 2.41 -6.00
CA GLY A 78 24.23 1.64 -6.59
C GLY A 78 24.40 1.84 -8.11
N ALA A 79 23.38 2.35 -8.80
CA ALA A 79 23.40 2.57 -10.25
C ALA A 79 23.91 3.97 -10.67
N ILE A 80 24.13 4.87 -9.69
CA ILE A 80 24.59 6.26 -9.92
C ILE A 80 26.08 6.48 -9.60
N ASN A 81 26.82 5.43 -9.19
CA ASN A 81 28.26 5.49 -8.92
C ASN A 81 29.07 4.66 -9.92
#